data_AF-A0A515KMQ7-F1
#
_entry.id   AF-A0A515KMQ7-F1
#
_cell.length_a   1.000
_cell.length_b   1.000
_cell.length_c   1.000
_cell.angle_alpha   90.00
_cell.angle_beta   90.00
_cell.angle_gamma   90.00
#
_symmetry.space_group_name_H-M   'P 1'
#
loop_
_entity.id
_entity.type
_entity.pdbx_description
1 polymer ?
#
loop_
_entity_poly.entity_id
_entity_poly.type
_entity_poly.pdbx_seq_one_letter_code
_entity_poly.pdbx_strand_id
1 'polypeptide(L)' 'MTDEQEIPAYPILAYQLIPDPNRPHVVALAFETDQGHSLFLATREILEDLAKDLLDRAGKMPARG' A
#
# COMPACT_ATOMS: atom_id res chain seq x y z
N MET A 1 4.85 6.53 -23.46
CA MET A 1 3.69 5.77 -22.96
C MET A 1 4.26 4.81 -21.97
N THR A 2 4.13 5.09 -20.68
CA THR A 2 4.59 4.17 -19.64
C THR A 2 3.50 3.12 -19.55
N ASP A 3 3.73 1.93 -20.11
CA ASP A 3 2.84 0.80 -19.91
C ASP A 3 2.66 0.60 -18.40
N GLU A 4 1.43 0.84 -17.92
CA GLU A 4 1.05 0.53 -16.56
C GLU A 4 1.07 -0.99 -16.44
N GLN A 5 2.17 -1.53 -15.93
CA GLN A 5 2.32 -2.97 -15.78
C GLN A 5 1.42 -3.42 -14.63
N GLU A 6 0.31 -4.08 -14.96
CA GLU A 6 -0.54 -4.74 -13.96
C GLU A 6 0.29 -5.82 -13.26
N ILE A 7 0.51 -5.62 -11.96
CA ILE A 7 1.23 -6.57 -11.11
C ILE A 7 0.17 -7.49 -10.47
N PRO A 8 0.35 -8.82 -10.49
CA PRO A 8 -0.55 -9.71 -9.76
C PRO A 8 -0.65 -9.28 -8.29
N ALA A 9 -1.87 -9.06 -7.81
CA ALA A 9 -2.12 -8.70 -6.41
C ALA A 9 -2.01 -9.95 -5.54
N TYR A 10 -0.83 -10.19 -4.96
CA TYR A 10 -0.61 -11.26 -4.00
C TYR A 10 -1.18 -10.87 -2.63
N PRO A 11 -1.69 -11.83 -1.83
CA PRO A 11 -2.20 -11.54 -0.50
C PRO A 11 -1.13 -10.86 0.37
N ILE A 12 -1.48 -9.72 0.97
CA ILE A 12 -0.62 -9.07 1.96
C ILE A 12 -0.68 -9.89 3.24
N LEU A 13 0.48 -10.39 3.67
CA LEU A 13 0.64 -11.17 4.90
C LEU A 13 0.92 -10.25 6.10
N ALA A 14 1.75 -9.22 5.89
CA ALA A 14 2.10 -8.25 6.91
C ALA A 14 2.42 -6.88 6.29
N TYR A 15 2.32 -5.82 7.10
CA TYR A 15 2.72 -4.48 6.72
C TYR A 15 3.40 -3.75 7.89
N GLN A 16 4.29 -2.81 7.56
CA GLN A 16 4.93 -1.94 8.53
C GLN A 16 5.08 -0.52 7.97
N LEU A 17 4.75 0.48 8.79
CA LEU A 17 5.03 1.89 8.52
C LEU A 17 6.34 2.29 9.22
N ILE A 18 7.27 2.83 8.45
CA ILE A 18 8.59 3.25 8.90
C ILE A 18 8.69 4.76 8.70
N PRO A 19 8.54 5.58 9.75
CA PRO A 19 8.69 7.04 9.63
C PRO A 19 10.13 7.41 9.30
N ASP A 20 10.33 8.38 8.41
CA ASP A 20 11.66 8.92 8.14
C ASP A 20 12.08 9.89 9.27
N PRO A 21 13.23 9.68 9.93
CA PRO A 21 13.65 10.49 11.07
C PRO A 21 14.03 11.93 10.69
N ASN A 22 14.38 12.18 9.43
CA ASN A 22 14.77 13.49 8.92
C ASN A 22 13.63 14.21 8.18
N ARG A 23 12.63 13.46 7.71
CA ARG A 23 11.51 13.96 6.93
C ARG A 23 10.19 13.49 7.54
N PRO A 24 9.61 14.23 8.50
CA PRO A 24 8.42 13.77 9.23
C PRO A 24 7.16 13.58 8.36
N HIS A 25 7.16 14.13 7.14
CA HIS A 25 6.08 13.95 6.16
C HIS A 25 6.27 12.74 5.23
N VAL A 26 7.42 12.06 5.31
CA VAL A 26 7.76 10.89 4.50
C VAL A 26 7.65 9.64 5.37
N VAL A 27 7.03 8.61 4.82
CA VAL A 27 6.87 7.31 5.46
C VAL A 27 7.20 6.23 4.43
N ALA A 28 8.02 5.27 4.84
CA ALA A 28 8.22 4.04 4.10
C ALA A 28 7.14 3.03 4.50
N LEU A 29 6.53 2.41 3.51
CA LEU A 29 5.54 1.36 3.67
C LEU A 29 6.13 0.05 3.17
N ALA A 30 6.46 -0.84 4.11
CA ALA A 30 6.94 -2.17 3.83
C ALA A 30 5.76 -3.14 3.85
N PHE A 31 5.66 -3.99 2.84
CA PHE A 31 4.69 -5.08 2.76
C PHE A 31 5.38 -6.41 2.52
N GLU A 32 4.83 -7.45 3.12
CA GLU A 32 5.20 -8.83 2.87
C GLU A 32 4.04 -9.54 2.17
N THR A 33 4.35 -10.22 1.07
CA THR A 33 3.46 -11.12 0.36
C THR A 33 4.08 -12.51 0.29
N ASP A 34 3.34 -13.50 -0.19
CA ASP A 34 3.86 -14.85 -0.42
C ASP A 34 4.98 -14.92 -1.49
N GLN A 35 5.17 -13.84 -2.27
CA GLN A 35 6.26 -13.70 -3.25
C GLN A 35 7.47 -12.92 -2.70
N GLY A 36 7.39 -12.40 -1.48
CA GLY A 36 8.49 -11.68 -0.83
C GLY A 36 8.14 -10.28 -0.36
N HIS A 37 9.17 -9.45 -0.17
CA HIS A 37 9.04 -8.14 0.45
C HIS A 37 9.08 -7.01 -0.58
N SER A 38 8.18 -6.03 -0.41
CA SER A 38 8.16 -4.80 -1.19
C SER A 38 8.26 -3.59 -0.27
N LEU A 39 9.00 -2.57 -0.69
CA LEU A 39 9.16 -1.31 0.04
C LEU A 39 8.78 -0.13 -0.86
N PHE A 40 7.82 0.67 -0.40
CA PHE A 40 7.38 1.88 -1.09
C PHE A 40 7.70 3.10 -0.22
N LEU A 41 8.24 4.16 -0.83
CA LEU A 41 8.44 5.45 -0.18
C LEU A 41 7.34 6.40 -0.64
N ALA A 42 6.60 6.95 0.30
CA ALA A 42 5.51 7.88 0.02
C ALA A 42 5.49 9.02 1.04
N THR A 43 4.81 10.10 0.69
CA THR A 43 4.41 11.09 1.69
C THR A 43 3.23 10.54 2.49
N ARG A 44 3.08 11.01 3.73
CA ARG A 44 1.94 10.66 4.57
C ARG A 44 0.59 10.96 3.90
N GLU A 45 0.50 12.08 3.20
CA GLU A 45 -0.68 12.49 2.43
C GLU A 45 -1.07 11.45 1.37
N ILE A 46 -0.11 10.97 0.59
CA ILE A 46 -0.34 9.93 -0.42
C ILE A 46 -0.84 8.63 0.22
N LEU A 47 -0.31 8.25 1.38
CA LEU A 47 -0.77 7.05 2.08
C LEU A 47 -2.18 7.20 2.66
N GLU A 48 -2.54 8.38 3.14
CA GLU A 48 -3.89 8.69 3.66
C GLU A 48 -4.94 8.64 2.53
N ASP A 49 -4.62 9.20 1.35
CA ASP A 49 -5.47 9.11 0.17
C ASP A 49 -5.63 7.67 -0.32
N LEU A 50 -4.52 6.91 -0.38
CA LEU A 50 -4.56 5.49 -0.75
C LEU A 50 -5.41 4.68 0.23
N ALA A 51 -5.25 4.91 1.54
CA ALA A 51 -6.05 4.23 2.56
C ALA A 51 -7.55 4.51 2.40
N LYS A 52 -7.91 5.76 2.09
CA LYS A 52 -9.31 6.15 1.85
C LYS A 52 -9.90 5.44 0.63
N ASP A 53 -9.16 5.39 -0.49
CA ASP A 53 -9.59 4.69 -1.70
C ASP A 53 -9.73 3.18 -1.46
N LEU A 54 -8.78 2.56 -0.76
CA LEU A 54 -8.84 1.13 -0.42
C LEU A 54 -10.04 0.81 0.49
N LEU A 55 -10.34 1.65 1.48
CA LEU A 55 -11.50 1.47 2.36
C LEU A 55 -12.83 1.62 1.59
N ASP A 56 -12.93 2.61 0.70
CA ASP A 56 -14.11 2.81 -0.15
C ASP A 56 -14.33 1.61 -1.09
N ARG A 57 -13.25 1.07 -1.67
CA ARG A 57 -13.30 -0.15 -2.49
C ARG A 57 -13.67 -1.38 -1.67
N ALA A 58 -13.09 -1.55 -0.49
CA ALA A 58 -13.40 -2.67 0.41
C ALA A 58 -14.86 -2.65 0.87
N GLY A 59 -15.44 -1.48 1.14
CA GLY A 59 -16.85 -1.33 1.48
C GLY A 59 -17.81 -1.67 0.33
N LYS A 60 -17.32 -1.64 -0.92
CA LYS A 60 -18.07 -2.01 -2.13
C LYS A 60 -17.83 -3.46 -2.56
N MET A 61 -16.88 -4.16 -1.95
CA MET A 61 -16.64 -5.56 -2.27
C MET A 61 -17.79 -6.42 -1.73
N PRO A 62 -18.36 -7.33 -2.56
CA PRO A 62 -19.33 -8.30 -2.06
C PRO A 62 -18.66 -9.13 -0.98
N ALA A 63 -19.30 -9.26 0.19
CA ALA A 63 -18.86 -10.19 1.22
C ALA A 63 -18.74 -11.58 0.55
N ARG A 64 -17.55 -12.18 0.62
CA ARG A 64 -17.35 -13.56 0.18
C ARG A 64 -18.35 -14.42 0.97
N GLY A 65 -19.40 -14.88 0.28
CA GLY A 65 -20.27 -15.96 0.71
C GLY A 65 -19.65 -17.32 0.41
#